data_AF-A0AAV2IZ41-F1
#
_entry.id   AF-A0AAV2IZ41-F1
#
_cell.length_a   1.000
_cell.length_b   1.000
_cell.length_c   1.000
_cell.angle_alpha   90.00
_cell.angle_beta   90.00
_cell.angle_gamma   90.00
#
_symmetry.space_group_name_H-M   'P 1'
#
loop_
_entity.id
_entity.type
_entity.pdbx_description
1 polymer ?
#
loop_
_entity_poly.entity_id
_entity_poly.type
_entity_poly.pdbx_seq_one_letter_code
_entity_poly.pdbx_strand_id
1 'polypeptide(L)'
;MVHDSHQSPAVLSTFTRFADVKGLIEQDFALLFGEETSAKLLERWPTMFKEKTIEQSKTLSHISIELKELIRTAESPQSENGDIEDWDSDLSSLLLLVYLLPPTSQGRRKPGRLSATHAIEHLVRFLKTGNSVQGHLDAISFSLSGLVKKICIT
;
A
#
# COMPACT_ATOMS: atom_id res chain seq x y z
N MET A 1 5.59 -17.53 -9.29
CA MET A 1 6.48 -17.19 -8.16
C MET A 1 5.73 -17.07 -6.83
N VAL A 2 4.58 -16.39 -6.73
CA VAL A 2 3.87 -16.23 -5.43
C VAL A 2 2.87 -17.37 -5.11
N HIS A 3 2.52 -18.22 -6.08
CA HIS A 3 1.51 -19.27 -5.89
C HIS A 3 2.08 -20.68 -5.67
N ASP A 4 3.40 -20.82 -5.57
CA ASP A 4 4.03 -22.12 -5.36
C ASP A 4 4.42 -22.25 -3.88
N SER A 5 3.66 -23.07 -3.13
CA SER A 5 3.79 -23.19 -1.67
C SER A 5 5.23 -23.51 -1.23
N HIS A 6 5.95 -24.31 -2.02
CA HIS A 6 7.33 -24.71 -1.76
C HIS A 6 8.37 -23.63 -2.08
N GLN A 7 8.04 -22.58 -2.85
CA GLN A 7 8.93 -21.45 -3.13
C GLN A 7 8.65 -20.23 -2.25
N SER A 8 7.59 -20.26 -1.44
CA SER A 8 7.22 -19.16 -0.53
C SER A 8 8.33 -18.74 0.45
N PRO A 9 9.16 -19.64 1.03
CA PRO A 9 10.26 -19.23 1.90
C PRO A 9 11.42 -18.58 1.13
N ALA A 10 11.58 -18.92 -0.15
CA ALA A 10 12.64 -18.38 -1.00
C ALA A 10 12.40 -16.91 -1.37
N VAL A 11 11.15 -16.43 -1.27
CA VAL A 11 10.82 -15.03 -1.55
C VAL A 11 11.41 -14.11 -0.47
N LEU A 12 11.26 -14.45 0.82
CA LEU A 12 11.80 -13.65 1.91
C LEU A 12 13.34 -13.67 1.95
N SER A 13 13.96 -14.78 1.52
CA SER A 13 15.42 -14.84 1.36
C SER A 13 15.93 -14.06 0.15
N THR A 14 15.14 -13.96 -0.93
CA THR A 14 15.47 -13.14 -2.10
C THR A 14 15.24 -11.65 -1.83
N PHE A 15 14.22 -11.32 -1.05
CA PHE A 15 13.82 -9.96 -0.72
C PHE A 15 13.93 -9.72 0.79
N THR A 16 15.17 -9.67 1.26
CA THR A 16 15.51 -9.53 2.68
C THR A 16 14.88 -8.31 3.36
N ARG A 17 14.51 -7.27 2.60
CA ARG A 17 13.78 -6.11 3.14
C ARG A 17 12.42 -6.49 3.75
N PHE A 18 11.76 -7.56 3.29
CA PHE A 18 10.51 -8.03 3.91
C PHE A 18 10.71 -8.66 5.28
N ALA A 19 11.95 -9.03 5.64
CA ALA A 19 12.26 -9.47 7.00
C ALA A 19 12.34 -8.28 7.97
N ASP A 20 12.61 -7.06 7.49
CA ASP A 20 12.60 -5.84 8.30
C ASP A 20 11.21 -5.21 8.31
N VAL A 21 10.28 -5.88 8.99
CA VAL A 21 8.88 -5.44 9.11
C VAL A 21 8.80 -4.05 9.77
N LYS A 22 9.68 -3.77 10.75
CA LYS A 22 9.76 -2.47 11.42
C LYS A 22 10.16 -1.37 10.45
N GLY A 23 11.24 -1.58 9.68
CA GLY A 23 11.69 -0.61 8.68
C GLY A 23 10.67 -0.38 7.57
N LEU A 24 9.89 -1.41 7.20
CA LEU A 24 8.79 -1.25 6.24
C LEU A 24 7.65 -0.37 6.78
N ILE A 25 7.27 -0.54 8.05
CA ILE A 25 6.26 0.28 8.70
C ILE A 25 6.73 1.73 8.80
N GLU A 26 7.97 1.95 9.27
CA GLU A 26 8.56 3.29 9.36
C GLU A 26 8.59 4.00 8.01
N GLN A 27 8.99 3.28 6.96
CA GLN A 27 9.02 3.80 5.59
C GLN A 27 7.62 4.19 5.11
N ASP A 28 6.62 3.34 5.32
CA ASP A 28 5.25 3.63 4.88
C ASP A 28 4.65 4.83 5.62
N PHE A 29 4.87 4.92 6.93
CA PHE A 29 4.41 6.07 7.72
C PHE A 29 5.12 7.36 7.30
N ALA A 30 6.41 7.32 6.99
CA ALA A 30 7.13 8.47 6.46
C ALA A 30 6.60 8.91 5.09
N LEU A 31 6.22 7.97 4.22
CA LEU A 31 5.58 8.28 2.94
C LEU A 31 4.17 8.88 3.10
N LEU A 32 3.40 8.40 4.08
CA LEU A 32 2.03 8.86 4.32
C LEU A 32 1.96 10.22 5.04
N PHE A 33 2.83 10.46 6.02
CA PHE A 33 2.72 11.60 6.94
C PHE A 33 3.92 12.56 6.92
N GLY A 34 5.00 12.19 6.21
CA GLY A 34 6.30 12.85 6.29
C GLY A 34 7.13 12.36 7.47
N GLU A 35 8.45 12.52 7.35
CA GLU A 35 9.43 11.98 8.31
C GLU A 35 9.26 12.55 9.73
N GLU A 36 9.08 13.87 9.87
CA GLU A 36 8.91 14.52 11.17
C GLU A 36 7.64 14.07 11.90
N THR A 37 6.52 14.01 11.18
CA THR A 37 5.22 13.61 11.74
C THR A 37 5.23 12.13 12.10
N SER A 38 5.79 11.29 11.23
CA SER A 38 5.94 9.85 11.45
C SER A 38 6.76 9.58 12.71
N ALA A 39 7.93 10.22 12.85
CA ALA A 39 8.80 10.05 14.02
C ALA A 39 8.08 10.42 15.33
N LYS A 40 7.39 11.58 15.37
CA LYS A 40 6.62 12.01 16.55
C LYS A 40 5.47 11.07 16.88
N LEU A 41 4.82 10.51 15.87
CA LEU A 41 3.72 9.57 16.07
C LEU A 41 4.23 8.24 16.64
N LEU A 42 5.31 7.70 16.08
CA LEU A 42 5.93 6.46 16.56
C LEU A 42 6.55 6.63 17.96
N GLU A 43 7.16 7.78 18.25
CA GLU A 43 7.66 8.11 19.60
C GLU A 43 6.53 8.12 20.65
N ARG A 44 5.38 8.68 20.29
CA ARG A 44 4.21 8.76 21.17
C ARG A 44 3.33 7.52 21.12
N TRP A 45 3.64 6.56 20.23
CA TRP A 45 2.82 5.37 20.03
C TRP A 45 2.59 4.57 21.31
N PRO A 46 3.64 4.15 22.05
CA PRO A 46 3.47 3.29 23.21
C PRO A 46 2.77 3.99 24.38
N THR A 47 2.87 5.32 24.45
CA THR A 47 2.46 6.12 25.61
C THR A 47 1.12 6.83 25.43
N MET A 48 0.73 7.20 24.21
CA MET A 48 -0.46 8.03 23.97
C MET A 48 -1.50 7.38 23.07
N PHE A 49 -1.08 6.54 22.13
CA PHE A 49 -1.97 6.01 21.08
C PHE A 49 -2.34 4.56 21.33
N LYS A 50 -1.38 3.72 21.73
CA LYS A 50 -1.58 2.28 21.95
C LYS A 50 -2.78 1.97 22.85
N GLU A 51 -2.82 2.56 24.04
CA GLU A 51 -3.91 2.33 25.01
C GLU A 51 -5.27 2.73 24.44
N LYS A 52 -5.35 3.90 23.78
CA LYS A 52 -6.58 4.39 23.14
C LYS A 52 -7.04 3.47 22.01
N THR A 53 -6.12 2.99 21.19
CA THR A 53 -6.40 2.04 20.12
C THR A 53 -6.99 0.75 20.69
N ILE A 54 -6.38 0.19 21.75
CA ILE A 54 -6.88 -1.02 22.42
C ILE A 54 -8.28 -0.78 23.01
N GLU A 55 -8.48 0.34 23.69
CA GLU A 55 -9.78 0.70 24.27
C GLU A 55 -10.86 0.80 23.18
N GLN A 56 -10.57 1.50 22.08
CA GLN A 56 -11.49 1.60 20.95
C GLN A 56 -11.80 0.25 20.32
N SER A 57 -10.82 -0.64 20.18
CA SER A 57 -11.05 -1.99 19.64
C SER A 57 -12.00 -2.82 20.49
N LYS A 58 -12.01 -2.63 21.82
CA LYS A 58 -12.97 -3.30 22.73
C LYS A 58 -14.41 -2.82 22.57
N THR A 59 -14.62 -1.61 22.06
CA THR A 59 -15.97 -1.05 21.86
C THR A 59 -16.66 -1.57 20.60
N LEU A 60 -15.95 -2.29 19.74
CA LEU A 60 -16.48 -2.84 18.51
C LEU A 60 -17.56 -3.89 18.82
N SER A 61 -18.75 -3.74 18.22
CA SER A 61 -19.89 -4.61 18.52
C SER A 61 -19.75 -6.02 17.96
N HIS A 62 -18.87 -6.22 16.97
CA HIS A 62 -18.59 -7.51 16.34
C HIS A 62 -17.11 -7.86 16.52
N ILE A 63 -16.77 -8.40 17.69
CA ILE A 63 -15.41 -8.88 17.98
C ILE A 63 -15.30 -10.35 17.56
N SER A 64 -14.56 -10.61 16.48
CA SER A 64 -14.19 -11.97 16.06
C SER A 64 -13.17 -12.60 17.03
N ILE A 65 -12.95 -13.92 16.94
CA ILE A 65 -12.01 -14.61 17.84
C ILE A 65 -10.59 -14.11 17.63
N GLU A 66 -10.21 -13.87 16.37
CA GLU A 66 -8.91 -13.34 15.98
C GLU A 66 -8.68 -11.93 16.55
N LEU A 67 -9.72 -11.10 16.56
CA LEU A 67 -9.65 -9.76 17.13
C LEU A 67 -9.50 -9.80 18.67
N LYS A 68 -10.08 -10.79 19.35
CA LYS A 68 -9.89 -10.98 20.82
C LYS A 68 -8.46 -11.32 21.15
N GLU A 69 -7.87 -12.27 20.42
CA GLU A 69 -6.48 -12.64 20.62
C GLU A 69 -5.55 -11.46 20.31
N LEU A 70 -5.83 -10.71 19.24
CA LEU A 70 -5.05 -9.52 18.91
C LEU A 70 -5.12 -8.42 20.00
N ILE A 71 -6.31 -8.19 20.58
CA ILE A 71 -6.47 -7.29 21.74
C ILE A 71 -5.65 -7.79 22.93
N ARG A 72 -5.73 -9.09 23.23
CA ARG A 72 -5.00 -9.70 24.35
C ARG A 72 -3.47 -9.59 24.18
N THR A 73 -2.96 -9.81 22.97
CA THR A 73 -1.53 -9.65 22.65
C THR A 73 -1.10 -8.19 22.73
N ALA A 74 -1.96 -7.26 22.30
CA ALA A 74 -1.70 -5.82 22.44
C ALA A 74 -1.68 -5.35 23.91
N GLU A 75 -2.39 -6.04 24.81
CA GLU A 75 -2.40 -5.74 26.26
C GLU A 75 -1.25 -6.37 27.03
N SER A 76 -0.77 -7.56 26.62
CA SER A 76 0.31 -8.26 27.30
C SER A 76 1.66 -7.97 26.63
N PRO A 77 2.57 -7.21 27.27
CA PRO A 77 3.91 -6.95 26.74
C PRO A 77 4.86 -8.16 26.82
N GLN A 78 4.37 -9.34 27.24
CA GLN A 78 5.17 -10.54 27.45
C GLN A 78 4.37 -11.78 27.00
N SER A 79 4.73 -12.36 25.87
CA SER A 79 4.59 -13.82 25.67
C SER A 79 5.93 -14.39 26.15
N GLU A 80 5.90 -15.09 27.29
CA GLU A 80 7.06 -15.73 27.91
C GLU A 80 7.60 -16.94 27.12
N ASN A 81 7.01 -17.22 25.96
CA ASN A 81 7.42 -18.29 25.07
C ASN A 81 8.19 -17.67 23.90
N GLY A 82 9.51 -17.85 23.92
CA GLY A 82 10.45 -17.40 22.88
C GLY A 82 10.32 -18.13 21.55
N ASP A 83 9.09 -18.31 21.06
CA ASP A 83 8.83 -18.74 19.71
C ASP A 83 8.89 -17.51 18.80
N ILE A 84 9.72 -17.62 17.76
CA ILE A 84 10.18 -16.54 16.86
C ILE A 84 9.04 -15.94 16.00
N GLU A 85 7.78 -16.36 16.22
CA GLU A 85 6.62 -16.05 15.39
C GLU A 85 5.47 -15.34 16.14
N ASP A 86 5.66 -14.93 17.40
CA ASP A 86 4.65 -14.13 18.11
C ASP A 86 4.80 -12.63 17.78
N TRP A 87 3.71 -12.04 17.29
CA TRP A 87 3.62 -10.61 17.01
C TRP A 87 3.81 -9.82 18.31
N ASP A 88 4.71 -8.84 18.32
CA ASP A 88 4.89 -8.04 19.53
C ASP A 88 3.63 -7.21 19.85
N SER A 89 3.57 -6.74 21.09
CA SER A 89 2.43 -6.00 21.61
C SER A 89 2.19 -4.68 20.87
N ASP A 90 3.26 -4.04 20.35
CA ASP A 90 3.16 -2.79 19.60
C ASP A 90 2.63 -3.01 18.19
N LEU A 91 3.11 -4.03 17.50
CA LEU A 91 2.67 -4.44 16.18
C LEU A 91 1.22 -4.93 16.21
N SER A 92 0.85 -5.69 17.25
CA SER A 92 -0.54 -6.06 17.50
C SER A 92 -1.44 -4.83 17.65
N SER A 93 -0.99 -3.82 18.40
CA SER A 93 -1.73 -2.56 18.52
C SER A 93 -1.81 -1.75 17.23
N LEU A 94 -0.77 -1.79 16.37
CA LEU A 94 -0.80 -1.14 15.05
C LEU A 94 -1.80 -1.84 14.11
N LEU A 95 -1.88 -3.17 14.17
CA LEU A 95 -2.90 -3.93 13.43
C LEU A 95 -4.32 -3.61 13.91
N LEU A 96 -4.51 -3.42 15.21
CA LEU A 96 -5.78 -2.93 15.76
C LEU A 96 -6.15 -1.55 15.22
N LEU A 97 -5.18 -0.64 15.09
CA LEU A 97 -5.42 0.67 14.46
C LEU A 97 -5.90 0.50 13.02
N VAL A 98 -5.25 -0.36 12.23
CA VAL A 98 -5.67 -0.66 10.85
C VAL A 98 -7.10 -1.20 10.82
N TYR A 99 -7.48 -2.04 11.77
CA TYR A 99 -8.85 -2.56 11.90
C TYR A 99 -9.89 -1.48 12.24
N LEU A 100 -9.49 -0.47 13.03
CA LEU A 100 -10.34 0.66 13.40
C LEU A 100 -10.50 1.69 12.28
N LEU A 101 -9.56 1.72 11.33
CA LEU A 101 -9.71 2.58 10.16
C LEU A 101 -10.96 2.14 9.39
N PRO A 102 -11.88 3.06 9.06
CA PRO A 102 -13.00 2.72 8.19
C PRO A 102 -12.40 2.10 6.92
N PRO A 103 -12.96 1.00 6.39
CA PRO A 103 -12.45 0.37 5.18
C PRO A 103 -12.30 1.47 4.16
N THR A 104 -11.04 1.77 3.78
CA THR A 104 -10.70 2.98 3.02
C THR A 104 -11.71 3.05 1.90
N SER A 105 -12.58 4.07 1.93
CA SER A 105 -13.64 4.23 0.94
C SER A 105 -12.99 3.99 -0.40
N GLN A 106 -13.32 2.90 -1.10
CA GLN A 106 -12.74 2.58 -2.39
C GLN A 106 -12.82 3.87 -3.22
N GLY A 107 -11.68 4.55 -3.38
CA GLY A 107 -11.63 6.01 -3.45
C GLY A 107 -12.77 6.58 -4.26
N ARG A 108 -13.81 7.11 -3.61
CA ARG A 108 -15.04 7.65 -4.22
C ARG A 108 -15.28 7.10 -5.63
N ARG A 109 -15.35 5.78 -5.80
CA ARG A 109 -15.78 5.21 -7.08
C ARG A 109 -17.25 5.54 -7.17
N LYS A 110 -17.56 6.73 -7.70
CA LYS A 110 -18.83 6.94 -8.39
C LYS A 110 -19.06 5.68 -9.24
N PRO A 111 -20.26 5.10 -9.27
CA PRO A 111 -20.57 4.01 -10.18
C PRO A 111 -20.51 4.57 -11.60
N GLY A 112 -19.31 4.54 -12.13
CA GLY A 112 -18.89 5.10 -13.40
C GLY A 112 -17.58 4.44 -13.73
N ARG A 113 -17.61 3.09 -13.81
CA ARG A 113 -16.59 2.35 -14.56
C ARG A 113 -16.53 3.07 -15.91
N LEU A 114 -15.41 3.73 -16.21
CA LEU A 114 -15.10 4.07 -17.60
C LEU A 114 -15.28 2.76 -18.38
N SER A 115 -16.27 2.74 -19.27
CA SER A 115 -16.50 1.59 -20.12
C SER A 115 -15.21 1.27 -20.86
N ALA A 116 -14.96 -0.02 -21.15
CA ALA A 116 -13.84 -0.42 -21.99
C ALA A 116 -13.80 0.39 -23.30
N THR A 117 -14.96 0.76 -23.85
CA THR A 117 -15.07 1.65 -25.01
C THR A 117 -14.57 3.07 -24.77
N HIS A 118 -14.86 3.66 -23.60
CA HIS A 118 -14.38 5.00 -23.26
C HIS A 118 -12.88 5.00 -22.92
N ALA A 119 -12.37 3.91 -22.33
CA ALA A 119 -10.94 3.75 -22.07
C ALA A 119 -10.11 3.69 -23.36
N ILE A 120 -10.66 3.10 -24.45
CA ILE A 120 -10.01 3.03 -25.76
C ILE A 120 -9.80 4.43 -26.36
N GLU A 121 -10.73 5.36 -26.14
CA GLU A 121 -10.61 6.75 -26.65
C GLU A 121 -9.50 7.54 -25.94
N HIS A 122 -9.15 7.17 -24.71
CA HIS A 122 -8.10 7.82 -23.91
C HIS A 122 -6.77 7.05 -23.89
N LEU A 123 -6.66 5.92 -24.60
CA LEU A 123 -5.44 5.13 -24.70
C LEU A 123 -4.47 5.78 -25.70
N VAL A 124 -3.36 6.31 -25.18
CA VAL A 124 -2.19 6.66 -25.99
C VAL A 124 -1.61 5.36 -26.57
N ARG A 125 -1.89 5.10 -27.85
CA ARG A 125 -1.35 3.94 -28.56
C ARG A 125 0.06 4.24 -29.06
N PHE A 126 1.06 3.61 -28.44
CA PHE A 126 2.41 3.52 -29.02
C PHE A 126 2.38 2.48 -30.13
N LEU A 127 2.16 2.94 -31.37
CA LEU A 127 2.27 2.10 -32.54
C LEU A 127 3.76 1.91 -32.84
N LYS A 128 4.25 0.66 -32.72
CA LYS A 128 5.57 0.27 -33.21
C LYS A 128 5.57 0.35 -34.73
N THR A 129 5.78 1.54 -35.25
CA THR A 129 6.04 1.75 -36.67
C THR A 129 7.48 1.32 -36.91
N GLY A 130 7.70 0.36 -37.83
CA GLY A 130 9.02 -0.15 -38.20
C GLY A 130 9.90 0.87 -38.95
N ASN A 131 9.62 2.16 -38.77
CA ASN A 131 10.32 3.26 -39.39
C ASN A 131 11.36 3.80 -38.40
N SER A 132 12.46 4.32 -38.91
CA SER A 132 13.36 5.13 -38.07
C SER A 132 12.59 6.32 -37.50
N VAL A 133 13.06 6.87 -36.37
CA VAL A 133 12.47 8.06 -35.75
C VAL A 133 12.26 9.18 -36.80
N GLN A 134 13.22 9.37 -37.70
CA GLN A 134 13.11 10.36 -38.78
C GLN A 134 11.96 10.06 -39.76
N GLY A 135 11.83 8.81 -40.22
CA GLY A 135 10.74 8.42 -41.11
C GLY A 135 9.35 8.52 -40.46
N HIS A 136 9.28 8.42 -39.12
CA HIS A 136 8.05 8.67 -38.37
C HIS A 136 7.73 10.18 -38.28
N LEU A 137 8.74 11.02 -38.05
CA LEU A 137 8.59 12.49 -38.02
C LEU A 137 8.15 13.05 -39.37
N ASP A 138 8.69 12.53 -40.47
CA ASP A 138 8.32 12.97 -41.83
C ASP A 138 6.88 12.58 -42.20
N ALA A 139 6.41 11.39 -41.75
CA ALA A 139 5.04 10.95 -41.92
C ALA A 139 4.04 11.77 -41.08
N ILE A 140 4.43 12.16 -39.86
CA ILE A 140 3.67 13.09 -39.04
C ILE A 140 3.62 14.47 -39.71
N SER A 141 4.73 14.95 -40.28
CA SER A 141 4.79 16.22 -41.01
C SER A 141 3.82 16.25 -42.21
N PHE A 142 3.67 15.14 -42.93
CA PHE A 142 2.73 15.03 -44.04
C PHE A 142 1.26 15.01 -43.59
N SER A 143 0.96 14.43 -42.42
CA SER A 143 -0.39 14.39 -41.83
C SER A 143 -0.79 15.71 -41.13
N LEU A 144 0.18 16.56 -40.81
CA LEU A 144 0.01 17.82 -40.08
C LEU A 144 -0.42 19.02 -40.94
N SER A 145 -0.77 18.86 -42.23
CA SER A 145 -1.52 19.89 -42.95
C SER A 145 -2.98 20.02 -42.46
N GLY A 146 -3.43 19.12 -41.57
CA GLY A 146 -4.83 19.04 -41.14
C GLY A 146 -5.15 19.51 -39.72
N LEU A 147 -4.34 19.21 -38.69
CA LEU A 147 -4.76 19.56 -37.33
C LEU A 147 -3.59 19.56 -36.33
N VAL A 148 -3.14 20.76 -35.98
CA VAL A 148 -2.18 21.04 -34.91
C VAL A 148 -2.83 20.72 -33.57
N LYS A 149 -2.19 19.88 -32.75
CA LYS A 149 -2.14 20.06 -31.28
C LYS A 149 -0.86 19.45 -30.70
N LYS A 150 0.07 20.35 -30.44
CA LYS A 150 1.34 20.22 -29.71
C LYS A 150 1.17 19.50 -28.36
N ILE A 151 2.19 18.75 -27.96
CA ILE A 151 2.89 18.89 -26.67
C ILE A 151 4.35 18.49 -26.94
N CYS A 152 5.27 19.43 -26.75
CA CYS A 152 6.71 19.22 -26.72
C CYS A 152 7.08 19.18 -25.24
N ILE A 153 7.82 18.16 -24.79
CA ILE A 153 8.45 18.17 -23.47
C ILE A 153 9.94 17.93 -23.73
N THR A 154 10.73 18.90 -23.26
CA THR A 154 12.19 19.02 -23.35
C THR A 154 12.91 17.87 -22.66
#